data_AF-A0A183N4R8-F1
#
_entry.id   AF-A0A183N4R8-F1
#
_cell.length_a   1.000
_cell.length_b   1.000
_cell.length_c   1.000
_cell.angle_alpha   90.00
_cell.angle_beta   90.00
_cell.angle_gamma   90.00
#
_symmetry.space_group_name_H-M   'P 1'
#
loop_
_entity.id
_entity.type
_entity.pdbx_description
1 polymer ?
#
loop_
_entity_poly.entity_id
_entity_poly.type
_entity_poly.pdbx_seq_one_letter_code
_entity_poly.pdbx_strand_id
1 'polypeptide(L)' 'MRERFSAEDSNNSSTDFGCSTQELQGLMQLRGAEAVEVVNKRFGGASGLCKRLKTSPTQG' A
#
# COMPACT_ATOMS: atom_id res chain seq x y z
N MET A 1 20.66 -32.70 7.36
CA MET A 1 20.50 -31.24 7.50
C MET A 1 20.61 -30.60 6.14
N ARG A 2 19.52 -30.10 5.56
CA ARG A 2 19.57 -29.17 4.41
C ARG A 2 19.17 -27.82 5.01
N GLU A 3 20.16 -27.14 5.57
CA GLU A 3 20.01 -25.79 6.12
C GLU A 3 19.56 -24.91 4.94
N ARG A 4 18.26 -24.57 4.92
CA ARG A 4 17.71 -23.66 3.92
C ARG A 4 18.34 -22.30 4.19
N PHE A 5 19.27 -21.91 3.33
CA PHE A 5 19.63 -20.51 3.10
C PHE A 5 18.33 -19.75 2.78
N SER A 6 17.76 -19.09 3.79
CA SER A 6 16.92 -17.92 3.57
C SER A 6 17.78 -16.72 3.93
N ALA A 7 18.58 -16.31 2.95
CA ALA A 7 18.94 -14.91 2.84
C ALA A 7 17.67 -14.08 2.63
N GLU A 8 17.75 -12.80 2.96
CA GLU A 8 16.70 -11.77 2.85
C GLU A 8 15.85 -11.56 4.10
N ASP A 9 16.51 -11.41 5.26
CA ASP A 9 16.15 -10.25 6.08
C ASP A 9 17.00 -9.07 5.57
N SER A 10 16.62 -8.59 4.39
CA SER A 10 17.06 -7.29 3.91
C SER A 10 16.48 -6.28 4.88
N ASN A 11 17.26 -5.99 5.92
CA ASN A 11 17.20 -4.83 6.79
C ASN A 11 16.47 -3.66 6.11
N ASN A 12 15.13 -3.66 6.18
CA ASN A 12 14.28 -2.58 5.71
C ASN A 12 14.32 -1.49 6.76
N SER A 13 15.52 -0.99 7.03
CA SER A 13 15.68 0.26 7.73
C SER A 13 14.95 1.31 6.92
N SER A 14 13.98 1.96 7.57
CA SER A 14 13.21 3.14 7.14
C SER A 14 11.88 2.85 6.44
N THR A 15 10.80 3.04 7.23
CA THR A 15 9.50 3.56 6.78
C THR A 15 8.46 2.50 6.38
N ASP A 16 7.81 1.88 7.38
CA ASP A 16 6.54 1.16 7.13
C ASP A 16 5.50 2.10 6.49
N PHE A 17 4.89 1.67 5.39
CA PHE A 17 3.76 2.37 4.80
C PHE A 17 2.52 2.18 5.66
N GLY A 18 1.62 3.18 5.69
CA GLY A 18 0.33 3.09 6.39
C GLY A 18 -0.71 2.22 5.67
N CYS A 19 -0.28 1.36 4.76
CA CYS A 19 -1.09 0.57 3.85
C CYS A 19 -0.34 -0.71 3.49
N SER A 20 -1.01 -1.85 3.57
CA SER A 20 -0.46 -3.14 3.15
C SER A 20 -0.56 -3.35 1.63
N THR A 21 0.25 -4.27 1.10
CA THR A 21 0.20 -4.68 -0.31
C THR A 21 -1.12 -5.38 -0.67
N GLN A 22 -1.72 -6.11 0.27
CA GLN A 22 -3.03 -6.75 0.11
C GLN A 22 -4.16 -5.71 -0.03
N GLU A 23 -4.13 -4.64 0.76
CA GLU A 23 -5.08 -3.53 0.61
C GLU A 23 -4.98 -2.86 -0.76
N LEU A 24 -3.75 -2.64 -1.26
CA LEU A 24 -3.53 -2.09 -2.60
C LEU A 24 -4.01 -3.03 -3.70
N GLN A 25 -3.73 -4.33 -3.61
CA GLN A 25 -4.25 -5.32 -4.57
C GLN A 25 -5.77 -5.32 -4.59
N GLY A 26 -6.41 -5.31 -3.41
CA GLY A 26 -7.85 -5.21 -3.30
C GLY A 26 -8.39 -3.95 -3.99
N LEU A 27 -7.74 -2.81 -3.81
CA LEU A 27 -8.11 -1.55 -4.45
C LEU A 27 -8.04 -1.63 -5.98
N MET A 28 -6.96 -2.22 -6.52
CA MET A 28 -6.73 -2.34 -7.97
C MET A 28 -7.70 -3.32 -8.65
N GLN A 29 -8.35 -4.19 -7.87
CA GLN A 29 -9.39 -5.10 -8.36
C GLN A 29 -10.74 -4.38 -8.59
N LEU A 30 -11.00 -3.29 -7.86
CA LEU A 30 -12.21 -2.49 -7.95
C LEU A 30 -12.19 -1.61 -9.20
N ARG A 31 -13.35 -1.35 -9.80
CA ARG A 31 -13.49 -0.45 -10.96
C ARG A 31 -14.63 0.55 -10.79
N GLY A 32 -14.52 1.68 -11.49
CA GLY A 32 -15.60 2.67 -11.58
C GLY A 32 -15.97 3.28 -10.23
N ALA A 33 -17.28 3.45 -9.98
CA ALA A 33 -17.80 4.13 -8.79
C ALA A 33 -17.48 3.40 -7.47
N GLU A 34 -17.45 2.06 -7.49
CA GLU A 34 -17.15 1.26 -6.29
C GLU A 34 -15.72 1.49 -5.79
N ALA A 35 -14.76 1.59 -6.72
CA ALA A 35 -13.38 1.93 -6.38
C ALA A 35 -13.29 3.31 -5.70
N VAL A 36 -13.99 4.31 -6.24
CA VAL A 36 -14.04 5.67 -5.67
C VAL A 36 -14.65 5.67 -4.28
N GLU A 37 -15.72 4.92 -4.08
CA GLU A 37 -16.38 4.80 -2.77
C GLU A 37 -15.46 4.16 -1.73
N VAL A 38 -14.77 3.07 -2.08
CA VAL A 38 -13.84 2.39 -1.19
C VAL A 38 -12.62 3.26 -0.87
N VAL A 39 -12.05 3.95 -1.86
CA VAL A 39 -10.95 4.91 -1.66
C VAL A 39 -11.36 5.98 -0.65
N ASN A 40 -12.54 6.59 -0.83
CA ASN A 40 -13.03 7.62 0.06
C ASN A 40 -13.32 7.09 1.48
N LYS A 41 -14.03 5.96 1.60
CA LYS A 41 -14.42 5.40 2.89
C LYS A 41 -13.25 4.82 3.69
N ARG A 42 -12.34 4.09 3.06
CA ARG A 42 -11.26 3.37 3.77
C ARG A 42 -9.99 4.20 3.94
N PHE A 43 -9.68 5.04 2.95
CA PHE A 43 -8.40 5.73 2.89
C PHE A 43 -8.53 7.24 3.09
N GLY A 44 -9.75 7.79 3.13
CA GLY A 44 -9.96 9.23 3.21
C GLY A 44 -9.67 9.93 1.87
N GLY A 45 -9.96 9.24 0.77
CA GLY A 45 -9.74 9.75 -0.57
C GLY A 45 -8.31 9.54 -1.08
N ALA A 46 -8.01 10.09 -2.25
CA ALA A 46 -6.68 10.03 -2.85
C ALA A 46 -5.61 10.65 -1.93
N SER A 47 -5.91 11.79 -1.29
CA SER A 47 -4.96 12.46 -0.37
C SER A 47 -4.60 11.60 0.84
N GLY A 48 -5.58 10.90 1.43
CA GLY A 48 -5.33 10.03 2.56
C GLY A 48 -4.58 8.75 2.17
N LEU A 49 -4.82 8.22 0.97
CA LEU A 49 -4.02 7.14 0.38
C LEU A 49 -2.56 7.59 0.16
N CYS A 50 -2.34 8.77 -0.46
CA CYS A 50 -1.01 9.34 -0.66
C CYS A 50 -0.25 9.56 0.66
N LYS A 51 -0.94 10.04 1.71
CA LYS A 51 -0.35 10.19 3.05
C LYS A 51 0.13 8.86 3.63
N ARG A 52 -0.64 7.78 3.47
CA ARG A 52 -0.25 6.43 3.93
C ARG A 52 0.91 5.86 3.12
N LEU A 53 0.93 6.13 1.82
CA LEU A 53 2.02 5.78 0.91
C LEU A 53 3.21 6.75 1.00
N LYS A 54 3.14 7.77 1.86
CA LYS A 54 4.18 8.80 2.05
C LYS A 54 4.63 9.44 0.72
N THR A 55 3.67 9.63 -0.18
CA THR A 55 3.86 10.27 -1.49
C THR A 55 3.03 11.56 -1.58
N SER A 56 3.41 12.46 -2.49
CA SER A 56 2.63 13.66 -2.78
C SER A 56 1.44 13.32 -3.67
N PRO A 57 0.24 13.85 -3.40
CA PRO A 57 -0.93 13.63 -4.25
C PRO A 57 -0.83 14.29 -5.63
N THR A 58 0.13 15.20 -5.83
CA THR A 58 0.31 15.97 -7.07
C THR A 58 1.67 15.73 -7.74
N GLN A 59 2.62 15.16 -7.01
CA GLN A 59 3.95 14.81 -7.52
C GLN A 59 4.20 13.35 -7.15
N GLY A 60 3.75 12.46 -8.03
CA GLY A 60 3.84 11.01 -7.86
C GLY A 60 5.27 10.50 -7.80
#